data_AF-A0A963JP49-F1
#
_entry.id   AF-A0A963JP49-F1
#
_cell.length_a   1.000
_cell.length_b   1.000
_cell.length_c   1.000
_cell.angle_alpha   90.00
_cell.angle_beta   90.00
_cell.angle_gamma   90.00
#
_symmetry.space_group_name_H-M   'P 1'
#
loop_
_entity.id
_entity.type
_entity.pdbx_description
1 polymer ?
#
loop_
_entity_poly.entity_id
_entity_poly.type
_entity_poly.pdbx_seq_one_letter_code
_entity_poly.pdbx_strand_id
1 'polypeptide(L)'
;MHKHCLLFLVSLSLLLISSYTFAEKYHGEFCWQVFNQSGEPYWKYKFGIYEKEGGHLALFGSIDYGDNGVSASHGNAILAGGNIKLTIVSTDHEEGVEVWAETFAAKLNPSTLSGTWNALTLEKADNENEVFGVHQRGSINFIPCQ
;
A
#
# COMPACT_ATOMS: atom_id res chain seq x y z
N MET A 1 -0.98 19.37 -55.33
CA MET A 1 -1.59 18.20 -54.66
C MET A 1 -0.65 17.44 -53.71
N HIS A 2 0.68 17.42 -53.87
CA HIS A 2 1.56 16.66 -52.97
C HIS A 2 1.72 17.18 -51.54
N LYS A 3 1.70 18.52 -51.30
CA LYS A 3 1.92 19.08 -49.96
C LYS A 3 0.82 18.75 -48.93
N HIS A 4 -0.42 18.60 -49.37
CA HIS A 4 -1.55 18.31 -48.47
C HIS A 4 -1.59 16.83 -48.07
N CYS A 5 -1.10 15.94 -48.94
CA CYS A 5 -0.99 14.51 -48.64
C CYS A 5 0.11 14.24 -47.59
N LEU A 6 1.24 14.97 -47.66
CA LEU A 6 2.31 14.87 -46.67
C LEU A 6 1.86 15.34 -45.28
N LEU A 7 1.13 16.46 -45.20
CA LEU A 7 0.56 16.97 -43.95
C LEU A 7 -0.42 15.98 -43.32
N PHE A 8 -1.25 15.33 -44.14
CA PHE A 8 -2.21 14.31 -43.70
C PHE A 8 -1.52 13.06 -43.15
N LEU A 9 -0.43 12.62 -43.80
CA LEU A 9 0.40 11.50 -43.35
C LEU A 9 1.13 11.82 -42.03
N VAL A 10 1.66 13.03 -41.86
CA VAL A 10 2.30 13.45 -40.61
C VAL A 10 1.29 13.54 -39.46
N SER A 11 0.09 14.08 -39.71
CA SER A 11 -0.96 14.12 -38.69
C SER A 11 -1.51 12.74 -38.32
N LEU A 12 -1.60 11.82 -39.29
CA LEU A 12 -2.00 10.43 -39.04
C LEU A 12 -0.92 9.68 -38.25
N SER A 13 0.36 9.97 -38.51
CA SER A 13 1.50 9.40 -37.78
C SER A 13 1.52 9.87 -36.32
N LEU A 14 1.21 11.15 -36.06
CA LEU A 14 1.16 11.71 -34.70
C LEU A 14 -0.03 11.17 -33.88
N LEU A 15 -1.13 10.77 -34.52
CA LEU A 15 -2.28 10.12 -33.87
C LEU A 15 -2.04 8.64 -33.54
N LEU A 16 -1.12 7.97 -34.24
CA LEU A 16 -0.74 6.57 -33.98
C LEU A 16 0.28 6.44 -32.85
N ILE A 17 0.93 7.53 -32.46
CA ILE A 17 1.73 7.61 -31.23
C ILE A 17 0.81 8.05 -30.09
N SER A 18 -0.35 7.40 -29.93
CA SER A 18 -1.00 7.42 -28.63
C SER A 18 -0.07 6.68 -27.69
N SER A 19 0.72 7.43 -26.92
CA SER A 19 1.47 6.91 -25.79
C SER A 19 0.55 5.94 -25.08
N TYR A 20 0.94 4.67 -24.94
CA TYR A 20 0.31 3.79 -23.97
C TYR A 20 0.38 4.56 -22.66
N THR A 21 -0.72 5.18 -22.27
CA THR A 21 -0.83 5.70 -20.92
C THR A 21 -0.80 4.43 -20.10
N PHE A 22 0.34 4.11 -19.49
CA PHE A 22 0.46 3.02 -18.54
C PHE A 22 -0.34 3.46 -17.31
N ALA A 23 -1.66 3.52 -17.46
CA ALA A 23 -2.57 3.47 -16.34
C ALA A 23 -2.22 2.17 -15.63
N GLU A 24 -1.80 2.31 -14.37
CA GLU A 24 -1.38 1.20 -13.54
C GLU A 24 -2.47 0.12 -13.58
N LYS A 25 -2.08 -1.14 -13.80
CA LYS A 25 -3.06 -2.21 -13.98
C LYS A 25 -3.65 -2.55 -12.61
N TYR A 26 -4.93 -2.27 -12.42
CA TYR A 26 -5.65 -2.62 -11.20
C TYR A 26 -5.88 -4.13 -11.10
N HIS A 27 -5.52 -4.71 -9.96
CA HIS A 27 -5.64 -6.15 -9.65
C HIS A 27 -6.80 -6.48 -8.72
N GLY A 28 -7.44 -5.48 -8.11
CA GLY A 28 -8.55 -5.66 -7.18
C GLY A 28 -8.26 -5.16 -5.78
N GLU A 29 -9.24 -5.37 -4.89
CA GLU A 29 -9.13 -5.07 -3.46
C GLU A 29 -8.60 -6.28 -2.70
N PHE A 30 -7.66 -6.03 -1.80
CA PHE A 30 -7.04 -7.04 -0.96
C PHE A 30 -7.07 -6.59 0.49
N CYS A 31 -7.42 -7.52 1.38
CA CYS A 31 -7.58 -7.22 2.80
C CYS A 31 -6.72 -8.14 3.65
N TRP A 32 -6.17 -7.57 4.72
CA TRP A 32 -5.33 -8.29 5.66
C TRP A 32 -5.73 -7.99 7.09
N GLN A 33 -5.76 -9.02 7.93
CA GLN A 33 -5.79 -8.87 9.40
C GLN A 33 -4.35 -8.92 9.93
N VAL A 34 -3.98 -7.92 10.71
CA VAL A 34 -2.70 -7.88 11.44
C VAL A 34 -2.90 -8.44 12.84
N PHE A 35 -1.93 -9.23 13.29
CA PHE A 35 -1.87 -9.81 14.62
C PHE A 35 -0.53 -9.49 15.29
N ASN A 36 -0.56 -9.32 16.60
CA ASN A 36 0.64 -9.13 17.40
C ASN A 36 1.42 -10.45 17.63
N GLN A 37 2.52 -10.40 18.38
CA GLN A 37 3.32 -11.59 18.69
C GLN A 37 2.58 -12.67 19.47
N SER A 38 1.59 -12.27 20.27
CA SER A 38 0.75 -13.16 21.08
C SER A 38 -0.39 -13.78 20.26
N GLY A 39 -0.60 -13.34 19.03
CA GLY A 39 -1.68 -13.80 18.14
C GLY A 39 -3.00 -13.05 18.34
N GLU A 40 -3.02 -11.95 19.08
CA GLU A 40 -4.19 -11.09 19.23
C GLU A 40 -4.32 -10.18 18.01
N PRO A 41 -5.56 -9.92 17.52
CA PRO A 41 -5.77 -9.03 16.40
C PRO A 41 -5.46 -7.58 16.80
N TYR A 42 -4.75 -6.88 15.93
CA TYR A 42 -4.55 -5.43 16.00
C TYR A 42 -5.52 -4.72 15.06
N TRP A 43 -5.05 -4.31 13.88
CA TRP A 43 -5.81 -3.58 12.88
C TRP A 43 -5.99 -4.39 11.59
N LYS A 44 -6.81 -3.87 10.67
CA LYS A 44 -7.01 -4.42 9.35
C LYS A 44 -6.54 -3.46 8.28
N TYR A 45 -6.00 -3.99 7.19
CA TYR A 45 -5.71 -3.24 5.98
C TYR A 45 -6.71 -3.57 4.88
N LYS A 46 -7.11 -2.57 4.10
CA LYS A 46 -7.85 -2.71 2.84
C LYS A 46 -7.18 -1.87 1.77
N PHE A 47 -6.64 -2.52 0.74
CA PHE A 47 -5.90 -1.86 -0.34
C PHE A 47 -6.43 -2.22 -1.71
N GLY A 48 -6.57 -1.21 -2.57
CA GLY A 48 -6.53 -1.40 -4.01
C GLY A 48 -5.09 -1.66 -4.45
N ILE A 49 -4.88 -2.71 -5.24
CA ILE A 49 -3.55 -3.12 -5.71
C ILE A 49 -3.38 -2.77 -7.19
N TYR A 50 -2.29 -2.08 -7.50
CA TYR A 50 -2.01 -1.57 -8.85
C TYR A 50 -0.62 -2.01 -9.30
N GLU A 51 -0.51 -2.70 -10.43
CA GLU A 51 0.78 -3.08 -11.00
C GLU A 51 1.42 -1.90 -11.74
N LYS A 52 2.69 -1.66 -11.39
CA LYS A 52 3.59 -0.67 -11.97
C LYS A 52 4.66 -1.33 -12.82
N GLU A 53 5.37 -0.51 -13.59
CA GLU A 53 6.56 -0.94 -14.33
C GLU A 53 7.60 -1.59 -13.40
N GLY A 54 8.33 -2.58 -13.92
CA GLY A 54 9.36 -3.30 -13.17
C GLY A 54 8.83 -4.36 -12.20
N GLY A 55 7.55 -4.73 -12.29
CA GLY A 55 6.95 -5.78 -11.44
C GLY A 55 6.67 -5.34 -10.01
N HIS A 56 6.69 -4.03 -9.76
CA HIS A 56 6.28 -3.44 -8.49
C HIS A 56 4.75 -3.32 -8.44
N LEU A 57 4.21 -3.36 -7.23
CA LEU A 57 2.80 -3.13 -6.93
C LEU A 57 2.68 -1.88 -6.06
N ALA A 58 1.79 -0.97 -6.40
CA ALA A 58 1.33 0.09 -5.52
C ALA A 58 0.13 -0.40 -4.71
N LEU A 59 0.06 0.07 -3.46
CA LEU A 59 -1.06 -0.14 -2.56
C LEU A 59 -1.61 1.21 -2.15
N PHE A 60 -2.91 1.40 -2.35
CA PHE A 60 -3.62 2.61 -1.90
C PHE A 60 -4.92 2.19 -1.22
N GLY A 61 -5.19 2.74 -0.04
CA GLY A 61 -6.39 2.36 0.70
C GLY A 61 -6.34 2.83 2.14
N SER A 62 -6.73 1.94 3.04
CA SER A 62 -6.95 2.31 4.43
C SER A 62 -6.47 1.27 5.41
N ILE A 63 -6.27 1.76 6.63
CA ILE A 63 -6.11 0.98 7.83
C ILE A 63 -7.33 1.19 8.73
N ASP A 64 -7.81 0.13 9.36
CA ASP A 64 -8.97 0.11 10.26
C ASP A 64 -8.50 -0.41 11.64
N TYR A 65 -8.50 0.48 12.62
CA TYR A 65 -8.10 0.23 14.01
C TYR A 65 -9.27 -0.24 14.89
N GLY A 66 -10.43 -0.55 14.30
CA GLY A 66 -11.64 -0.89 15.04
C GLY A 66 -12.26 0.36 15.66
N ASP A 67 -12.28 0.43 16.99
CA ASP A 67 -12.95 1.52 17.71
C ASP A 67 -12.28 2.88 17.50
N ASN A 68 -10.98 2.89 17.16
CA ASN A 68 -10.23 4.10 16.85
C ASN A 68 -10.46 4.61 15.41
N GLY A 69 -11.25 3.88 14.61
CA GLY A 69 -11.68 4.31 13.29
C GLY A 69 -10.74 3.92 12.15
N VAL A 70 -10.92 4.62 11.02
CA VAL A 70 -10.29 4.29 9.73
C VAL A 70 -9.45 5.47 9.28
N SER A 71 -8.23 5.18 8.82
CA SER A 71 -7.31 6.18 8.29
C SER A 71 -6.70 5.77 6.96
N ALA A 72 -6.15 6.75 6.25
CA ALA A 72 -5.53 6.54 4.96
C ALA A 72 -4.17 5.86 5.12
N SER A 73 -3.89 4.92 4.24
CA SER A 73 -2.63 4.19 4.21
C SER A 73 -2.22 3.93 2.77
N HIS A 74 -0.91 3.83 2.54
CA HIS A 74 -0.37 3.46 1.24
C HIS A 74 0.89 2.62 1.36
N GLY A 75 1.28 1.99 0.27
CA GLY A 75 2.46 1.15 0.28
C GLY A 75 2.94 0.71 -1.09
N ASN A 76 3.96 -0.13 -1.06
CA ASN A 76 4.51 -0.80 -2.22
C ASN A 76 4.77 -2.28 -1.92
N ALA A 77 4.68 -3.12 -2.95
CA ALA A 77 5.08 -4.51 -2.87
C ALA A 77 5.87 -4.96 -4.10
N ILE A 78 6.64 -6.03 -3.94
CA ILE A 78 7.36 -6.69 -5.03
C ILE A 78 7.52 -8.18 -4.72
N LEU A 79 7.47 -9.03 -5.75
CA LEU A 79 7.86 -10.43 -5.63
C LEU A 79 9.40 -10.52 -5.71
N ALA A 80 10.04 -10.87 -4.59
CA ALA A 80 11.50 -10.99 -4.51
C ALA A 80 11.90 -12.23 -3.69
N GLY A 81 12.75 -13.08 -4.28
CA GLY A 81 13.26 -14.29 -3.62
C GLY A 81 12.17 -15.25 -3.19
N GLY A 82 11.14 -15.46 -4.03
CA GLY A 82 10.03 -16.38 -3.76
C GLY A 82 9.03 -15.90 -2.69
N ASN A 83 9.15 -14.65 -2.23
CA ASN A 83 8.26 -14.05 -1.25
C ASN A 83 7.76 -12.70 -1.78
N ILE A 84 6.58 -12.27 -1.34
CA ILE A 84 6.15 -10.90 -1.54
C ILE A 84 6.75 -10.07 -0.40
N LYS A 85 7.50 -9.03 -0.76
CA LYS A 85 7.99 -8.00 0.16
C LYS A 85 7.04 -6.83 0.06
N LEU A 86 6.45 -6.43 1.18
CA LEU A 86 5.44 -5.39 1.30
C LEU A 86 5.96 -4.34 2.27
N THR A 87 5.83 -3.07 1.92
CA THR A 87 6.01 -1.95 2.84
C THR A 87 4.79 -1.05 2.80
N ILE A 88 4.32 -0.65 3.97
CA ILE A 88 3.16 0.20 4.17
C ILE A 88 3.60 1.37 5.05
N VAL A 89 3.11 2.56 4.73
CA VAL A 89 3.30 3.77 5.50
C VAL A 89 1.93 4.33 5.85
N SER A 90 1.78 4.70 7.12
CA SER A 90 0.55 5.23 7.67
C SER A 90 0.89 6.36 8.64
N THR A 91 0.03 7.37 8.72
CA THR A 91 0.13 8.44 9.72
C THR A 91 -1.28 8.80 10.13
N ASP A 92 -1.52 8.93 11.42
CA ASP A 92 -2.84 9.26 11.92
C ASP A 92 -2.80 10.09 13.20
N HIS A 93 -3.98 10.61 13.55
CA HIS A 93 -4.22 11.28 14.82
C HIS A 93 -5.44 10.65 15.49
N GLU A 94 -5.22 10.04 16.64
CA GLU A 94 -6.27 9.59 17.53
C GLU A 94 -6.58 10.71 18.53
N GLU A 95 -7.68 11.45 18.31
CA GLU A 95 -8.02 12.62 19.10
C GLU A 95 -8.12 12.32 20.60
N GLY A 96 -7.33 13.03 21.41
CA GLY A 96 -7.28 12.85 22.86
C GLY A 96 -6.38 11.70 23.30
N VAL A 97 -5.72 11.01 22.36
CA VAL A 97 -4.80 9.90 22.62
C VAL A 97 -3.41 10.30 22.14
N GLU A 98 -3.16 10.25 20.83
CA GLU A 98 -1.83 10.46 20.25
C GLU A 98 -1.82 10.73 18.75
N VAL A 99 -0.73 11.33 18.28
CA VAL A 99 -0.36 11.38 16.86
C VAL A 99 0.75 10.38 16.61
N TRP A 100 0.64 9.60 15.54
CA TRP A 100 1.66 8.60 15.23
C TRP A 100 1.98 8.50 13.73
N ALA A 101 3.17 7.99 13.44
CA ALA A 101 3.64 7.68 12.10
C ALA A 101 4.30 6.30 12.07
N GLU A 102 3.83 5.41 11.20
CA GLU A 102 4.26 4.02 11.11
C GLU A 102 4.95 3.71 9.77
N THR A 103 6.04 2.96 9.82
CA THR A 103 6.55 2.17 8.68
C THR A 103 6.44 0.69 8.98
N PHE A 104 5.56 0.01 8.26
CA PHE A 104 5.28 -1.41 8.38
C PHE A 104 5.93 -2.18 7.23
N ALA A 105 6.64 -3.27 7.53
CA ALA A 105 7.26 -4.13 6.54
C ALA A 105 6.83 -5.59 6.74
N ALA A 106 6.38 -6.25 5.68
CA ALA A 106 5.97 -7.65 5.72
C ALA A 106 6.64 -8.52 4.65
N LYS A 107 6.76 -9.80 4.99
CA LYS A 107 7.16 -10.88 4.09
C LYS A 107 6.01 -11.87 4.00
N LEU A 108 5.38 -11.97 2.83
CA LEU A 108 4.23 -12.83 2.58
C LEU A 108 4.60 -14.01 1.69
N ASN A 109 3.92 -15.14 1.91
CA ASN A 109 3.91 -16.26 0.99
C ASN A 109 3.03 -15.91 -0.23
N PRO A 110 3.53 -16.01 -1.48
CA PRO A 110 2.74 -15.65 -2.66
C PRO A 110 1.47 -16.48 -2.88
N SER A 111 1.39 -17.72 -2.37
CA SER A 111 0.21 -18.57 -2.56
C SER A 111 -0.92 -18.32 -1.57
N THR A 112 -0.60 -17.79 -0.38
CA THR A 112 -1.59 -17.52 0.69
C THR A 112 -1.74 -16.05 1.00
N LEU A 113 -0.86 -15.20 0.46
CA LEU A 113 -0.76 -13.77 0.75
C LEU A 113 -0.66 -13.45 2.26
N SER A 114 -0.20 -14.41 3.04
CA SER A 114 -0.07 -14.32 4.50
C SER A 114 1.39 -14.51 4.92
N GLY A 115 1.77 -14.01 6.09
CA GLY A 115 3.15 -14.11 6.56
C GLY A 115 3.44 -13.36 7.85
N THR A 116 4.63 -12.77 7.93
CA THR A 116 5.14 -12.09 9.13
C THR A 116 5.49 -10.64 8.83
N TRP A 117 5.40 -9.78 9.84
CA TRP A 117 5.69 -8.36 9.72
C TRP A 117 6.51 -7.82 10.89
N ASN A 118 7.09 -6.64 10.68
CA ASN A 118 7.65 -5.78 11.70
C ASN A 118 7.34 -4.31 11.36
N ALA A 119 7.14 -3.48 12.37
CA ALA A 119 6.87 -2.07 12.20
C ALA A 119 7.72 -1.22 13.14
N LEU A 120 8.02 0.00 12.69
CA LEU A 120 8.60 1.07 13.49
C LEU A 120 7.60 2.22 13.49
N THR A 121 7.21 2.65 14.68
CA THR A 121 6.27 3.74 14.89
C THR A 121 6.94 4.85 15.67
N LEU A 122 6.65 6.10 15.30
CA LEU A 122 6.94 7.27 16.10
C LEU A 122 5.62 7.79 16.65
N GLU A 123 5.51 7.89 17.97
CA GLU A 123 4.29 8.22 18.68
C GLU A 123 4.52 9.45 19.55
N LYS A 124 3.49 10.30 19.64
CA LYS A 124 3.44 11.46 20.52
C LYS A 124 2.04 11.58 21.10
N ALA A 125 1.91 11.35 22.41
CA ALA A 125 0.66 11.57 23.12
C ALA A 125 0.28 13.07 23.14
N ASP A 126 -1.03 13.36 23.05
CA ASP A 126 -1.53 14.74 22.85
C ASP A 126 -1.11 15.73 23.96
N ASN A 127 -0.85 15.23 25.17
CA ASN A 127 -0.44 16.04 26.33
C ASN A 127 1.07 15.94 26.65
N GLU A 128 1.85 15.29 25.79
CA GLU A 128 3.28 15.07 26.00
C GLU A 128 4.12 15.85 25.00
N ASN A 129 5.34 16.19 25.40
CA ASN A 129 6.30 16.88 24.54
C ASN A 129 7.32 15.94 23.92
N GLU A 130 7.41 14.71 24.43
CA GLU A 130 8.36 13.72 23.95
C GLU A 130 7.76 12.91 22.81
N VAL A 131 8.61 12.58 21.83
CA VAL A 131 8.29 11.63 20.76
C VAL A 131 9.06 10.37 21.08
N PHE A 132 8.39 9.23 21.13
CA PHE A 132 9.02 7.95 21.39
C PHE A 132 8.86 6.99 20.22
N GLY A 133 9.79 6.03 20.14
CA GLY A 133 9.83 5.03 19.09
C GLY A 133 9.35 3.68 19.60
N VAL A 134 8.41 3.06 18.90
CA VAL A 134 7.92 1.71 19.20
C VAL A 134 8.30 0.78 18.06
N HIS A 135 8.84 -0.39 18.42
CA HIS A 135 9.10 -1.47 17.46
C HIS A 135 8.20 -2.65 17.78
N GLN A 136 7.41 -3.06 16.79
CA GLN A 136 6.45 -4.15 16.92
C GLN A 136 6.68 -5.18 15.82
N ARG A 137 6.15 -6.39 16.02
CA ARG A 137 6.19 -7.49 15.04
C ARG A 137 5.06 -8.47 15.31
N GLY A 138 4.78 -9.31 14.31
CA GLY A 138 3.76 -10.34 14.45
C GLY A 138 3.48 -11.07 13.14
N SER A 139 2.23 -11.51 12.98
CA SER A 139 1.73 -12.16 11.77
C SER A 139 0.67 -11.32 11.05
N ILE A 140 0.54 -11.55 9.76
CA ILE A 140 -0.42 -10.87 8.89
C ILE A 140 -1.09 -11.92 8.00
N ASN A 141 -2.41 -11.97 8.00
CA ASN A 141 -3.17 -12.98 7.27
C ASN A 141 -4.08 -12.31 6.24
N PHE A 142 -4.11 -12.86 5.04
CA PHE A 142 -5.06 -12.46 4.02
C PHE A 142 -6.48 -12.90 4.43
N ILE A 143 -7.44 -11.99 4.28
CA ILE A 143 -8.85 -12.20 4.61
C ILE A 143 -9.73 -11.70 3.46
N PRO A 144 -10.98 -12.19 3.33
CA PRO A 144 -11.95 -11.57 2.44
C PRO A 144 -12.17 -10.10 2.81
N CYS A 145 -12.25 -9.24 1.80
CA CYS A 145 -12.70 -7.86 2.03
C CYS A 145 -14.19 -7.84 2.38
N GLN A 146 -14.52 -7.04 3.39
CA GLN A 146 -15.89 -6.72 3.77
C GLN A 146 -16.32 -5.40 3.13
#